data_AF-A0A1F8Q558-F1
#
_entry.id   AF-A0A1F8Q558-F1
#
_cell.length_a   1.000
_cell.length_b   1.000
_cell.length_c   1.000
_cell.angle_alpha   90.00
_cell.angle_beta   90.00
_cell.angle_gamma   90.00
#
_symmetry.space_group_name_H-M   'P 1'
#
loop_
_entity.id
_entity.type
_entity.pdbx_description
1 polymer ?
#
loop_
_entity_poly.entity_id
_entity_poly.type
_entity_poly.pdbx_seq_one_letter_code
_entity_poly.pdbx_strand_id
1 'polypeptide(L)' 'MIEQAARDFEIGMADSFATGDKMNDVIAGHRAGCRAILVARESPQNGEYINHPPEHVAPDLREAVKWILKR' A
#
# COMPACT_ATOMS: atom_id res chain seq x y z
N MET A 1 5.60 -5.49 -12.18
CA MET A 1 4.15 -5.75 -11.99
C MET A 1 3.37 -4.44 -11.80
N ILE A 2 3.67 -3.63 -10.78
CA ILE A 2 2.92 -2.36 -10.52
C ILE A 2 3.05 -1.37 -11.68
N GLU A 3 4.27 -1.13 -12.18
CA GLU A 3 4.49 -0.24 -13.35
C GLU A 3 3.80 -0.75 -14.62
N GLN A 4 3.63 -2.07 -14.76
CA GLN A 4 2.91 -2.65 -15.89
C GLN A 4 1.41 -2.37 -15.76
N ALA A 5 0.84 -2.53 -14.56
CA ALA A 5 -0.56 -2.19 -14.30
C ALA A 5 -0.86 -0.70 -14.61
N ALA A 6 0.05 0.21 -14.24
CA ALA A 6 -0.11 1.63 -14.58
C ALA A 6 -0.17 1.88 -16.09
N ARG A 7 0.62 1.15 -16.88
CA ARG A 7 0.58 1.23 -18.35
C ARG A 7 -0.70 0.59 -18.92
N ASP A 8 -1.07 -0.59 -18.45
CA ASP A 8 -2.20 -1.35 -18.98
C ASP A 8 -3.54 -0.67 -18.69
N PHE A 9 -3.65 0.04 -17.57
CA PHE A 9 -4.88 0.71 -17.14
C PHE A 9 -4.83 2.24 -17.30
N GLU A 10 -3.74 2.79 -17.83
CA GLU A 10 -3.54 4.24 -18.03
C GLU A 10 -3.78 5.06 -16.74
N ILE A 11 -3.30 4.56 -15.60
CA ILE A 11 -3.46 5.19 -14.28
C ILE A 11 -2.15 5.78 -13.73
N GLY A 12 -2.25 6.86 -12.96
CA GLY A 12 -1.12 7.50 -12.30
C GLY A 12 -0.66 6.74 -11.04
N MET A 13 0.65 6.50 -10.90
CA MET A 13 1.22 5.82 -9.74
C MET A 13 1.06 6.64 -8.45
N ALA A 14 1.34 7.95 -8.51
CA ALA A 14 1.28 8.84 -7.34
C ALA A 14 -0.15 8.96 -6.75
N ASP A 15 -1.17 8.83 -7.60
CA ASP A 15 -2.57 8.86 -7.18
C ASP A 15 -3.10 7.48 -6.79
N SER A 16 -2.33 6.42 -7.01
CA SER A 16 -2.70 5.04 -6.73
C SER A 16 -2.28 4.59 -5.32
N PHE A 17 -3.00 3.58 -4.80
CA PHE A 17 -2.68 2.90 -3.55
C PHE A 17 -2.31 1.43 -3.83
N ALA A 18 -1.09 1.04 -3.50
CA ALA A 18 -0.69 -0.36 -3.41
C ALA A 18 -1.17 -0.93 -2.07
N THR A 19 -2.03 -1.94 -2.09
CA THR A 19 -2.58 -2.56 -0.86
C THR A 19 -2.14 -4.01 -0.80
N GLY A 20 -1.51 -4.43 0.30
CA GLY A 20 -1.02 -5.80 0.49
C GLY A 20 -0.91 -6.19 1.95
N ASP A 21 -0.71 -7.48 2.24
CA ASP A 21 -0.67 -8.04 3.59
C ASP A 21 0.75 -8.11 4.17
N LYS A 22 1.78 -7.87 3.35
CA LYS A 22 3.19 -7.95 3.75
C LYS A 22 3.89 -6.62 3.62
N MET A 23 4.94 -6.44 4.43
CA MET A 23 5.81 -5.27 4.36
C MET A 23 6.49 -5.13 2.99
N ASN A 24 6.76 -6.24 2.30
CA ASN A 24 7.28 -6.23 0.94
C ASN A 24 6.32 -5.59 -0.06
N ASP A 25 5.00 -5.69 0.13
CA ASP A 25 4.02 -5.03 -0.75
C ASP A 25 4.07 -3.51 -0.56
N VAL A 26 4.24 -3.07 0.69
CA VAL A 26 4.39 -1.65 1.03
C VAL A 26 5.67 -1.09 0.40
N ILE A 27 6.80 -1.76 0.59
CA ILE A 27 8.09 -1.37 0.01
C ILE A 27 8.01 -1.36 -1.51
N ALA A 28 7.39 -2.37 -2.12
CA ALA A 28 7.20 -2.43 -3.56
C ALA A 28 6.33 -1.26 -4.07
N GLY A 29 5.23 -0.95 -3.37
CA GLY A 29 4.36 0.19 -3.65
C GLY A 29 5.13 1.52 -3.64
N HIS A 30 5.85 1.79 -2.56
CA HIS A 30 6.66 3.01 -2.43
C HIS A 30 7.74 3.11 -3.51
N ARG A 31 8.46 2.01 -3.78
CA ARG A 31 9.51 1.99 -4.83
C ARG A 31 8.94 2.24 -6.22
N ALA A 32 7.71 1.82 -6.45
CA ALA A 32 7.02 2.07 -7.71
C ALA A 32 6.44 3.50 -7.79
N GLY A 33 6.42 4.25 -6.69
CA GLY A 33 5.88 5.61 -6.63
C GLY A 33 4.39 5.67 -6.24
N CYS A 34 3.83 4.57 -5.74
CA CYS A 34 2.49 4.55 -5.17
C CYS A 34 2.53 4.90 -3.67
N ARG A 35 1.38 5.35 -3.15
CA ARG A 35 1.08 5.24 -1.73
C ARG A 35 0.84 3.77 -1.38
N ALA A 36 1.05 3.38 -0.13
CA ALA A 36 0.95 1.98 0.29
C ALA A 36 0.12 1.78 1.57
N ILE A 37 -0.72 0.75 1.56
CA ILE A 37 -1.56 0.34 2.69
C ILE A 37 -1.20 -1.08 3.07
N LEU A 38 -0.92 -1.29 4.35
CA LEU A 38 -0.72 -2.61 4.92
C LEU A 38 -2.05 -3.13 5.45
N VAL A 39 -2.46 -4.32 5.02
CA VAL A 39 -3.61 -5.04 5.56
C VAL A 39 -3.11 -6.06 6.57
N ALA A 40 -3.16 -5.71 7.85
CA ALA A 40 -2.74 -6.57 8.95
C ALA A 40 -3.54 -6.27 10.22
N ARG A 41 -3.92 -7.33 10.94
CA ARG A 41 -4.59 -7.20 12.25
C ARG A 41 -3.66 -6.74 13.35
N GLU A 42 -2.39 -7.07 13.22
CA GLU A 42 -1.32 -6.71 14.14
C GLU A 42 -0.25 -5.94 13.35
N SER A 43 0.35 -4.93 13.98
CA SER A 43 1.46 -4.21 13.38
C SER A 43 2.67 -5.15 13.19
N PRO A 44 3.40 -5.06 12.06
CA PRO A 44 4.63 -5.83 11.88
C PRO A 44 5.59 -5.56 13.05
N GLN A 45 6.01 -6.63 13.75
CA GLN A 45 6.93 -6.51 14.88
C GLN A 45 8.35 -6.13 14.45
N ASN A 46 8.64 -6.31 13.15
CA ASN A 46 9.95 -6.08 12.57
C ASN A 46 10.04 -4.61 12.15
N GLY A 47 11.03 -3.88 12.67
CA GLY A 47 11.22 -2.43 12.43
C GLY A 47 11.42 -2.00 10.96
N GLU A 48 11.17 -2.87 9.98
CA GLU A 48 11.12 -2.54 8.55
C GLU A 48 10.12 -1.42 8.24
N TYR A 49 9.04 -1.28 9.03
CA TYR A 49 8.09 -0.16 8.90
C TYR A 49 8.71 1.20 9.25
N ILE A 50 9.82 1.27 10.00
CA ILE A 50 10.43 2.55 10.41
C ILE A 50 10.99 3.28 9.19
N ASN A 51 11.57 2.54 8.24
CA ASN A 51 12.18 3.12 7.05
C ASN A 51 11.17 3.31 5.91
N HIS A 52 10.09 2.53 5.91
CA HIS A 52 9.06 2.53 4.87
C HIS A 52 7.66 2.45 5.48
N PRO A 53 7.22 3.46 6.25
CA PRO A 53 5.95 3.37 6.95
C PRO A 53 4.79 3.37 5.95
N PRO A 54 3.84 2.42 6.03
CA PRO A 54 2.66 2.49 5.19
C PRO A 54 1.84 3.73 5.55
N GLU A 55 1.15 4.29 4.57
CA GLU A 55 0.22 5.40 4.76
C GLU A 55 -0.93 5.03 5.71
N HIS A 56 -1.29 3.74 5.74
CA HIS A 56 -2.28 3.22 6.68
C HIS A 56 -2.06 1.72 6.95
N VAL A 57 -2.38 1.30 8.18
CA VAL A 57 -2.52 -0.12 8.53
C VAL A 57 -3.99 -0.39 8.79
N ALA A 58 -4.59 -1.25 7.97
CA ALA A 58 -5.99 -1.64 8.07
C ALA A 58 -6.11 -3.10 8.53
N PRO A 59 -7.08 -3.46 9.40
CA PRO A 59 -7.24 -4.84 9.89
C PRO A 59 -7.73 -5.82 8.82
N ASP A 60 -8.35 -5.30 7.74
CA ASP A 60 -8.82 -6.05 6.58
C ASP A 60 -9.00 -5.10 5.37
N LEU A 61 -9.29 -5.68 4.20
CA LEU A 61 -9.48 -4.94 2.96
C LEU A 61 -10.69 -4.00 3.00
N ARG A 62 -11.74 -4.34 3.76
CA ARG A 62 -12.94 -3.49 3.87
C ARG A 62 -12.60 -2.17 4.55
N GLU A 63 -11.87 -2.23 5.66
CA GLU A 63 -11.42 -1.03 6.36
C GLU A 63 -10.39 -0.24 5.53
N ALA A 64 -9.51 -0.92 4.77
CA ALA A 64 -8.60 -0.25 3.83
C ALA A 64 -9.37 0.57 2.78
N VAL A 65 -10.40 -0.03 2.16
CA VAL A 65 -11.25 0.65 1.16
C VAL A 65 -11.99 1.84 1.78
N LYS A 66 -12.58 1.68 2.98
CA LYS A 66 -13.23 2.78 3.69
C LYS A 66 -12.27 3.94 3.97
N TRP A 67 -11.00 3.64 4.27
CA TRP A 67 -9.99 4.66 4.48
C TRP A 67 -9.61 5.36 3.17
N ILE A 68 -9.41 4.60 2.07
CA ILE A 68 -9.10 5.14 0.73
C ILE A 68 -10.19 6.11 0.28
N LEU A 69 -11.46 5.76 0.42
CA LEU A 69 -12.60 6.59 -0.03
C LEU A 69 -12.75 7.93 0.74
N LYS A 70 -11.94 8.15 1.79
CA LYS A 70 -11.91 9.41 2.56
C LYS A 70 -10.69 10.28 2.25
N ARG A 71 -9.89 9.91 1.26
CA ARG A 71 -8.68 10.62 0.82
C ARG A 71 -8.91 11.30 -0.52
#